data_AF-A0A370AXE2-F1
#
_entry.id   AF-A0A370AXE2-F1
#
_cell.length_a   1.000
_cell.length_b   1.000
_cell.length_c   1.000
_cell.angle_alpha   90.00
_cell.angle_beta   90.00
_cell.angle_gamma   90.00
#
_symmetry.space_group_name_H-M   'P 1'
#
loop_
_entity.id
_entity.type
_entity.pdbx_description
1 polymer ?
#
loop_
_entity_poly.entity_id
_entity_poly.type
_entity_poly.pdbx_seq_one_letter_code
_entity_poly.pdbx_strand_id
1 'polypeptide(L)'
;MILYSRFLLLRVLGSLIFSNTVLLFYAYSSVNKKAYKMCIKKIQNILILTTLVLLSVMAHGQSSTGQNLSNLPDLPLTVEEQNWIQNHSVIRIGVDSSYAPYSFREEDGSYHGIAMEFTEYLSQWLGITMEVIPDLSWTEILTAVQDRELDVVLTMSHRPEREEFVNFTEIYLPTPLVIMEQKGVTRIRNESDIDGLTVALVEEYSSTARVLEEHPAVNPLLCGRKNRYHQPCCSLSLWNRA
;
A
#
# COMPACT_ATOMS: atom_id res chain seq x y z
N MET A 1 7.96 -18.20 7.44
CA MET A 1 9.22 -17.71 8.06
C MET A 1 8.95 -16.95 9.38
N ILE A 2 8.16 -17.51 10.31
CA ILE A 2 7.78 -16.84 11.59
C ILE A 2 8.13 -17.71 12.82
N LEU A 3 8.44 -18.99 12.62
CA LEU A 3 8.79 -19.93 13.71
C LEU A 3 10.22 -19.76 14.25
N TYR A 4 11.15 -19.21 13.46
CA TYR A 4 12.56 -19.06 13.87
C TYR A 4 12.82 -17.88 14.83
N SER A 5 12.03 -16.80 14.74
CA SER A 5 12.20 -15.62 15.60
C SER A 5 11.78 -15.88 17.05
N ARG A 6 10.74 -16.72 17.25
CA ARG A 6 10.20 -17.04 18.58
C ARG A 6 11.15 -17.91 19.42
N PHE A 7 11.97 -18.74 18.78
CA PHE A 7 12.98 -19.56 19.44
C PHE A 7 14.23 -18.78 19.85
N LEU A 8 14.59 -17.73 19.09
CA LEU A 8 15.76 -16.90 19.39
C LEU A 8 15.51 -16.01 20.62
N LEU A 9 14.32 -15.42 20.72
CA LEU A 9 13.90 -14.59 21.86
C LEU A 9 13.86 -15.37 23.19
N LEU A 10 13.37 -16.62 23.18
CA LEU A 10 13.36 -17.48 24.37
C LEU A 10 14.78 -17.89 24.81
N ARG A 11 15.71 -18.09 23.87
CA ARG A 11 17.12 -18.39 24.19
C ARG A 11 17.88 -17.19 24.75
N VAL A 12 17.62 -15.98 24.25
CA VAL A 12 18.25 -14.75 24.75
C VAL A 12 17.74 -14.41 26.15
N LEU A 13 16.44 -14.56 26.39
CA LEU A 13 15.84 -14.36 27.73
C LEU A 13 16.36 -15.39 28.75
N GLY A 14 16.48 -16.66 28.38
CA GLY A 14 17.04 -17.70 29.26
C GLY A 14 18.49 -17.42 29.70
N SER A 15 19.31 -16.90 28.79
CA SER A 15 20.72 -16.58 29.03
C SER A 15 20.89 -15.36 29.97
N LEU A 16 20.03 -14.36 29.84
CA LEU A 16 20.04 -13.14 30.67
C LEU A 16 19.56 -13.40 32.11
N ILE A 17 18.64 -14.35 32.30
CA ILE A 17 18.16 -14.75 33.63
C ILE A 17 19.26 -15.54 34.36
N PHE A 18 19.95 -16.45 33.67
CA PHE A 18 20.99 -17.29 34.29
C PHE A 18 22.24 -16.47 34.70
N SER A 19 22.67 -15.51 33.87
CA SER A 19 23.85 -14.67 34.16
C SER A 19 23.61 -13.70 35.34
N ASN A 20 22.42 -13.09 35.43
CA ASN A 20 22.08 -12.17 36.52
C ASN A 20 21.91 -12.87 37.88
N THR A 21 21.51 -14.14 37.89
CA THR A 21 21.32 -14.90 39.14
C THR A 21 22.66 -15.25 39.80
N VAL A 22 23.70 -15.51 39.00
CA VAL A 22 25.06 -15.83 39.50
C VAL A 22 25.76 -14.58 40.05
N LEU A 23 25.59 -13.41 39.41
CA LEU A 23 26.16 -12.14 39.90
C LEU A 23 25.56 -11.68 41.24
N LEU A 24 24.28 -11.96 41.49
CA LEU A 24 23.63 -11.64 42.77
C LEU A 24 24.13 -12.49 43.94
N PHE A 25 24.58 -13.72 43.67
CA PHE A 25 25.19 -14.59 44.69
C PHE A 25 26.62 -14.17 45.03
N TYR A 26 27.42 -13.74 44.04
CA TYR A 26 28.79 -13.27 44.29
C TYR A 26 28.83 -11.92 45.03
N ALA A 27 27.85 -11.04 44.80
CA ALA A 27 27.74 -9.75 45.51
C ALA A 27 27.19 -9.89 46.96
N TYR A 28 26.65 -11.06 47.34
CA TYR A 28 26.09 -11.31 48.68
C TYR A 28 27.16 -11.46 49.77
N SER A 29 28.39 -11.84 49.42
CA SER A 29 29.43 -12.16 50.39
C SER A 29 30.31 -10.99 50.84
N SER A 30 30.18 -9.78 50.28
CA SER A 30 31.13 -8.68 50.60
C SER A 30 30.57 -7.28 50.92
N VAL A 31 29.25 -7.00 50.89
CA VAL A 31 28.74 -5.62 51.11
C VAL A 31 27.46 -5.52 51.97
N ASN A 32 27.41 -4.45 52.77
CA ASN A 32 26.36 -3.98 53.70
C ASN A 32 24.90 -4.44 53.38
N LYS A 33 24.32 -5.22 54.31
CA LYS A 33 22.98 -5.84 54.20
C LYS A 33 21.82 -4.86 53.92
N LYS A 34 21.94 -3.58 54.30
CA LYS A 34 20.91 -2.56 54.02
C LYS A 34 20.89 -2.15 52.54
N ALA A 35 22.06 -1.97 51.93
CA ALA A 35 22.18 -1.63 50.51
C ALA A 35 21.68 -2.78 49.62
N TYR A 36 21.98 -4.02 50.01
CA TYR A 36 21.50 -5.22 49.31
C TYR A 36 19.98 -5.36 49.31
N LYS A 37 19.31 -5.20 50.46
CA LYS A 37 17.84 -5.19 50.54
C LYS A 37 17.21 -4.10 49.67
N MET A 38 17.85 -2.94 49.60
CA MET A 38 17.37 -1.83 48.78
C MET A 38 17.55 -2.10 47.28
N CYS A 39 18.64 -2.78 46.89
CA CYS A 39 18.90 -3.19 45.52
C CYS A 39 17.95 -4.31 45.05
N ILE A 40 17.72 -5.32 45.89
CA ILE A 40 16.72 -6.38 45.61
C ILE A 40 15.33 -5.78 45.42
N LYS A 41 14.90 -4.85 46.27
CA LYS A 41 13.57 -4.24 46.15
C LYS A 41 13.42 -3.43 44.86
N LYS A 42 14.50 -2.76 44.40
CA LYS A 42 14.52 -2.08 43.10
C LYS A 42 14.48 -3.06 41.93
N ILE A 43 15.25 -4.15 41.98
CA ILE A 43 15.26 -5.18 40.92
C ILE A 43 13.91 -5.91 40.86
N GLN A 44 13.30 -6.24 42.00
CA GLN A 44 11.96 -6.81 42.08
C GLN A 44 10.90 -5.88 41.49
N ASN A 45 10.94 -4.58 41.79
CA ASN A 45 10.02 -3.62 41.20
C ASN A 45 10.22 -3.46 39.68
N ILE A 46 11.46 -3.49 39.19
CA ILE A 46 11.75 -3.43 37.76
C ILE A 46 11.23 -4.68 37.04
N LEU A 47 11.41 -5.88 37.61
CA LEU A 47 10.88 -7.13 37.06
C LEU A 47 9.35 -7.17 37.05
N ILE A 48 8.69 -6.61 38.07
CA ILE A 48 7.22 -6.51 38.12
C ILE A 48 6.72 -5.51 37.06
N LEU A 49 7.40 -4.37 36.89
CA LEU A 49 7.03 -3.38 35.89
C LEU A 49 7.22 -3.91 34.46
N THR A 50 8.29 -4.65 34.17
CA THR A 50 8.52 -5.20 32.83
C THR A 50 7.54 -6.32 32.48
N THR A 51 7.14 -7.14 33.47
CA THR A 51 6.11 -8.17 33.25
C THR A 51 4.71 -7.57 33.04
N LEU A 52 4.36 -6.49 33.75
CA LEU A 52 3.10 -5.76 33.52
C LEU A 52 3.02 -5.12 32.13
N VAL A 53 4.12 -4.57 31.62
CA VAL A 53 4.19 -4.01 30.26
C VAL A 53 4.11 -5.09 29.19
N LEU A 54 4.72 -6.27 29.41
CA LEU A 54 4.58 -7.39 28.49
C LEU A 54 3.14 -7.94 28.44
N LEU A 55 2.44 -7.95 29.57
CA LEU A 55 1.02 -8.33 29.64
C LEU A 55 0.11 -7.33 28.90
N SER A 56 0.38 -6.02 28.98
CA SER A 56 -0.42 -5.03 28.26
C SER A 56 -0.21 -5.07 26.74
N VAL A 57 1.01 -5.38 26.27
CA VAL A 57 1.30 -5.56 24.83
C VAL A 57 0.59 -6.79 24.25
N MET A 58 0.46 -7.87 25.03
CA MET A 58 -0.31 -9.06 24.63
C MET A 58 -1.82 -8.79 24.62
N ALA A 59 -2.32 -7.92 25.51
CA ALA A 59 -3.73 -7.56 25.59
C ALA A 59 -4.21 -6.61 24.46
N HIS A 60 -3.29 -5.91 23.78
CA HIS A 60 -3.58 -5.12 22.58
C HIS A 60 -3.36 -5.92 21.28
N GLY A 61 -3.18 -7.24 21.38
CA GLY A 61 -3.12 -8.13 20.24
C GLY A 61 -4.50 -8.26 19.57
N GLN A 62 -4.60 -7.71 18.36
CA GLN A 62 -5.69 -7.83 17.39
C GLN A 62 -6.88 -6.88 17.60
N SER A 63 -6.71 -5.61 17.20
CA SER A 63 -7.73 -5.02 16.35
C SER A 63 -7.55 -5.57 14.94
N SER A 64 -8.01 -6.80 14.71
CA SER A 64 -8.45 -7.15 13.37
C SER A 64 -9.75 -6.38 13.17
N THR A 65 -9.71 -5.31 12.38
CA THR A 65 -10.89 -4.89 11.61
C THR A 65 -11.18 -5.96 10.56
N GLY A 66 -11.40 -7.20 11.01
CA GLY A 66 -12.02 -8.22 10.20
C GLY A 66 -13.48 -7.82 10.10
N GLN A 67 -13.84 -7.18 8.99
CA GLN A 67 -15.24 -7.13 8.56
C GLN A 67 -15.80 -8.55 8.70
N ASN A 68 -16.97 -8.71 9.31
CA ASN A 68 -17.56 -10.02 9.51
C ASN A 68 -18.07 -10.54 8.16
N LEU A 69 -17.20 -11.22 7.41
CA LEU A 69 -17.43 -11.70 6.03
C LEU A 69 -18.59 -12.70 5.91
N SER A 70 -19.09 -13.21 7.03
CA SER A 70 -20.28 -14.08 7.06
C SER A 70 -21.59 -13.37 6.67
N ASN A 71 -21.56 -12.05 6.48
CA ASN A 71 -22.73 -11.24 6.09
C ASN A 71 -22.64 -10.68 4.66
N LEU A 72 -21.67 -11.11 3.83
CA LEU A 72 -21.66 -10.69 2.44
C LEU A 72 -22.84 -11.33 1.68
N PRO A 73 -23.59 -10.57 0.87
CA PRO A 73 -24.62 -11.15 0.03
C PRO A 73 -24.02 -12.19 -0.92
N ASP A 74 -24.75 -13.26 -1.21
CA ASP A 74 -24.34 -14.19 -2.25
C ASP A 74 -24.27 -13.47 -3.60
N LEU A 75 -23.15 -13.62 -4.30
CA LEU A 75 -23.01 -13.12 -5.67
C LEU A 75 -23.86 -13.98 -6.61
N PRO A 76 -24.63 -13.38 -7.53
CA PRO A 76 -25.45 -14.11 -8.49
C PRO A 76 -24.58 -14.68 -9.62
N LEU A 77 -23.65 -15.57 -9.29
CA LEU A 77 -22.77 -16.24 -10.24
C LEU A 77 -23.50 -17.39 -10.93
N THR A 78 -23.31 -17.48 -12.24
CA THR A 78 -23.72 -18.64 -13.05
C THR A 78 -22.96 -19.90 -12.65
N VAL A 79 -23.47 -21.07 -13.04
CA VAL A 79 -22.80 -22.35 -12.78
C VAL A 79 -21.45 -22.40 -13.50
N GLU A 80 -21.38 -21.83 -14.70
CA GLU A 80 -20.16 -21.71 -15.49
C GLU A 80 -19.11 -20.85 -14.78
N GLU A 81 -19.48 -19.70 -14.23
CA GLU A 81 -18.57 -18.82 -13.48
C GLU A 81 -18.09 -19.45 -12.17
N GLN A 82 -18.98 -20.11 -11.43
CA GLN A 82 -18.60 -20.82 -10.20
C GLN A 82 -17.58 -21.93 -10.49
N ASN A 83 -17.82 -22.73 -11.54
CA ASN A 83 -16.89 -23.76 -11.98
C ASN A 83 -15.57 -23.14 -12.47
N TRP A 84 -15.62 -22.00 -13.15
CA TRP A 84 -14.42 -21.31 -13.59
C TRP A 84 -13.58 -20.86 -12.39
N ILE A 85 -14.19 -20.21 -11.40
CA ILE A 85 -13.53 -19.74 -10.16
C ILE A 85 -12.89 -20.91 -9.39
N GLN A 86 -13.61 -22.02 -9.25
CA GLN A 86 -13.08 -23.21 -8.56
C GLN A 86 -11.83 -23.80 -9.24
N ASN A 87 -11.72 -23.67 -10.56
CA ASN A 87 -10.57 -24.13 -11.32
C ASN A 87 -9.45 -23.08 -11.46
N HIS A 88 -9.73 -21.81 -11.11
CA HIS A 88 -8.81 -20.67 -11.23
C HIS A 88 -8.72 -19.92 -9.90
N SER A 89 -8.25 -20.61 -8.85
CA SER A 89 -8.17 -20.06 -7.50
C SER A 89 -7.11 -18.96 -7.33
N VAL A 90 -6.24 -18.76 -8.32
CA VAL A 90 -5.21 -17.72 -8.33
C VAL A 90 -5.37 -16.87 -9.59
N ILE A 91 -5.52 -15.57 -9.40
CA ILE A 91 -5.66 -14.55 -10.46
C ILE A 91 -4.45 -13.62 -10.36
N ARG A 92 -3.64 -13.56 -11.41
CA ARG A 92 -2.44 -12.73 -11.48
C ARG A 92 -2.81 -11.30 -11.82
N ILE A 93 -2.42 -10.35 -10.98
CA ILE A 93 -2.79 -8.95 -11.13
C ILE A 93 -1.57 -8.05 -11.39
N GLY A 94 -1.70 -7.16 -12.37
CA GLY A 94 -0.76 -6.07 -12.63
C GLY A 94 -1.18 -4.80 -11.89
N VAL A 95 -0.24 -4.15 -11.22
CA VAL A 95 -0.49 -2.99 -10.36
C VAL A 95 0.49 -1.87 -10.70
N ASP A 96 -0.02 -0.68 -11.05
CA ASP A 96 0.84 0.50 -11.14
C ASP A 96 1.35 0.88 -9.73
N SER A 97 2.64 0.68 -9.50
CA SER A 97 3.31 0.91 -8.21
C SER A 97 3.53 2.38 -7.87
N SER A 98 3.23 3.30 -8.80
CA SER A 98 3.51 4.74 -8.68
C SER A 98 2.26 5.61 -8.77
N TYR A 99 1.06 5.04 -8.60
CA TYR A 99 -0.21 5.75 -8.79
C TYR A 99 -1.00 5.97 -7.50
N ALA A 100 -0.34 6.55 -6.50
CA ALA A 100 -1.00 6.95 -5.26
C ALA A 100 -2.08 8.04 -5.52
N PRO A 101 -3.23 8.00 -4.81
CA PRO A 101 -3.59 7.08 -3.72
C PRO A 101 -4.30 5.79 -4.18
N TYR A 102 -4.36 5.52 -5.48
CA TYR A 102 -5.17 4.44 -6.04
C TYR A 102 -4.46 3.08 -6.00
N SER A 103 -3.19 3.05 -6.42
CA SER A 103 -2.32 1.89 -6.33
C SER A 103 -0.86 2.33 -6.20
N PHE A 104 -0.13 1.84 -5.20
CA PHE A 104 1.27 2.21 -4.98
C PHE A 104 1.98 1.16 -4.10
N ARG A 105 3.33 1.21 -4.03
CA ARG A 105 4.12 0.10 -3.49
C ARG A 105 4.78 0.25 -2.09
N GLU A 106 4.65 1.29 -1.29
CA GLU A 106 5.47 1.43 -0.04
C GLU A 106 7.00 1.01 -0.07
N GLU A 107 7.72 1.28 1.01
CA GLU A 107 9.16 0.96 1.09
C GLU A 107 9.46 -0.49 1.47
N ASP A 108 8.52 -1.16 2.16
CA ASP A 108 8.64 -2.57 2.55
C ASP A 108 8.27 -3.54 1.41
N GLY A 109 7.85 -2.99 0.27
CA GLY A 109 7.49 -3.72 -0.94
C GLY A 109 6.02 -4.16 -1.01
N SER A 110 5.20 -3.79 -0.04
CA SER A 110 3.76 -4.10 -0.02
C SER A 110 2.93 -3.17 -0.92
N TYR A 111 1.94 -3.72 -1.61
CA TYR A 111 1.07 -2.94 -2.49
C TYR A 111 -0.15 -2.42 -1.73
N HIS A 112 -0.38 -1.11 -1.83
CA HIS A 112 -1.43 -0.38 -1.14
C HIS A 112 -2.22 0.51 -2.09
N GLY A 113 -3.35 1.03 -1.58
CA GLY A 113 -4.22 1.97 -2.28
C GLY A 113 -5.64 1.45 -2.42
N ILE A 114 -6.53 2.34 -2.85
CA ILE A 114 -7.97 2.07 -2.95
C ILE A 114 -8.26 0.86 -3.85
N ALA A 115 -7.54 0.72 -4.97
CA ALA A 115 -7.71 -0.40 -5.89
C ALA A 115 -7.22 -1.72 -5.28
N MET A 116 -6.17 -1.69 -4.46
CA MET A 116 -5.67 -2.88 -3.76
C MET A 116 -6.65 -3.35 -2.69
N GLU A 117 -7.21 -2.44 -1.90
CA GLU A 117 -8.24 -2.77 -0.91
C GLU A 117 -9.49 -3.38 -1.57
N PHE A 118 -9.87 -2.86 -2.75
CA PHE A 118 -10.96 -3.42 -3.53
C PHE A 118 -10.66 -4.86 -3.98
N THR A 119 -9.43 -5.16 -4.43
CA THR A 119 -9.05 -6.54 -4.78
C THR A 119 -9.02 -7.49 -3.59
N GLU A 120 -8.63 -7.01 -2.41
CA GLU A 120 -8.66 -7.83 -1.20
C GLU A 120 -10.11 -8.17 -0.81
N TYR A 121 -11.01 -7.20 -0.89
CA TYR A 121 -12.44 -7.42 -0.68
C TYR A 121 -13.02 -8.43 -1.68
N LEU A 122 -12.71 -8.29 -2.97
CA LEU A 122 -13.15 -9.23 -4.01
C LEU A 122 -12.58 -10.65 -3.80
N SER A 123 -11.31 -10.74 -3.42
CA SER A 123 -10.64 -12.01 -3.12
C SER A 123 -11.36 -12.75 -2.00
N GLN A 124 -11.71 -12.05 -0.92
CA GLN A 124 -12.45 -12.59 0.22
C GLN A 124 -13.88 -12.99 -0.16
N TRP A 125 -14.56 -12.19 -0.99
CA TRP A 125 -15.94 -12.46 -1.40
C TRP A 125 -16.04 -13.68 -2.33
N LEU A 126 -15.08 -13.84 -3.25
CA LEU A 126 -15.06 -14.92 -4.24
C LEU A 126 -14.32 -16.17 -3.76
N GLY A 127 -13.58 -16.10 -2.65
CA GLY A 127 -12.75 -17.20 -2.16
C GLY A 127 -11.55 -17.52 -3.05
N ILE A 128 -10.99 -16.51 -3.73
CA ILE A 128 -9.82 -16.62 -4.61
C ILE A 128 -8.63 -15.84 -4.06
N THR A 129 -7.45 -16.10 -4.63
CA THR A 129 -6.25 -15.31 -4.38
C THR A 129 -6.00 -14.39 -5.57
N MET A 130 -5.99 -13.07 -5.34
CA MET A 130 -5.46 -12.12 -6.30
C MET A 130 -3.98 -11.87 -6.00
N GLU A 131 -3.09 -12.40 -6.83
CA GLU A 131 -1.64 -12.37 -6.64
C GLU A 131 -1.00 -11.26 -7.48
N VAL A 132 -0.37 -10.29 -6.82
CA VAL A 132 0.36 -9.23 -7.53
C VAL A 132 1.63 -9.79 -8.15
N ILE A 133 1.79 -9.63 -9.46
CA ILE A 133 3.07 -9.87 -10.12
C ILE A 133 3.96 -8.64 -9.90
N PRO A 134 5.06 -8.77 -9.13
CA PRO A 134 5.78 -7.60 -8.64
C PRO A 134 6.69 -6.97 -9.71
N ASP A 135 7.10 -5.73 -9.45
CA ASP A 135 8.19 -5.04 -10.14
C ASP A 135 8.00 -4.82 -11.65
N LEU A 136 6.74 -4.81 -12.12
CA LEU A 136 6.39 -4.41 -13.48
C LEU A 136 6.21 -2.88 -13.57
N SER A 137 6.87 -2.25 -14.53
CA SER A 137 6.52 -0.90 -14.98
C SER A 137 5.18 -0.90 -15.71
N TRP A 138 4.55 0.27 -15.86
CA TRP A 138 3.29 0.39 -16.60
C TRP A 138 3.36 -0.20 -18.02
N THR A 139 4.46 0.05 -18.73
CA THR A 139 4.68 -0.50 -20.08
C THR A 139 4.79 -2.03 -20.04
N GLU A 140 5.51 -2.59 -19.05
CA GLU A 140 5.62 -4.04 -18.88
C GLU A 140 4.28 -4.67 -18.49
N ILE A 141 3.43 -3.99 -17.70
CA ILE A 141 2.07 -4.44 -17.41
C ILE A 141 1.24 -4.56 -18.69
N LEU A 142 1.33 -3.57 -19.60
CA LEU A 142 0.61 -3.60 -20.87
C LEU A 142 1.06 -4.76 -21.76
N THR A 143 2.37 -5.01 -21.84
CA THR A 143 2.90 -6.17 -22.58
C THR A 143 2.47 -7.49 -21.93
N ALA A 144 2.61 -7.61 -20.61
CA ALA A 144 2.30 -8.84 -19.88
C ALA A 144 0.81 -9.22 -19.97
N VAL A 145 -0.12 -8.25 -19.98
CA VAL A 145 -1.54 -8.55 -20.19
C VAL A 145 -1.84 -8.96 -21.64
N GLN A 146 -1.15 -8.37 -22.63
CA GLN A 146 -1.26 -8.79 -24.03
C GLN A 146 -0.79 -10.22 -24.23
N ASP A 147 0.31 -10.59 -23.57
CA ASP A 147 0.91 -11.92 -23.61
C ASP A 147 0.19 -12.94 -22.70
N ARG A 148 -0.89 -12.52 -22.02
CA ARG A 148 -1.69 -13.34 -21.08
C ARG A 148 -0.89 -13.84 -19.87
N GLU A 149 0.16 -13.12 -19.51
CA GLU A 149 0.94 -13.31 -18.28
C GLU A 149 0.26 -12.66 -17.06
N LEU A 150 -0.65 -11.71 -17.30
CA LEU A 150 -1.56 -11.13 -16.31
C LEU A 150 -3.00 -11.46 -16.66
N ASP A 151 -3.82 -11.68 -15.63
CA ASP A 151 -5.25 -11.98 -15.77
C ASP A 151 -6.09 -10.70 -15.56
N VAL A 152 -5.62 -9.78 -14.70
CA VAL A 152 -6.27 -8.50 -14.41
C VAL A 152 -5.23 -7.38 -14.30
N VAL A 153 -5.59 -6.17 -14.74
CA VAL A 153 -4.78 -4.97 -14.52
C VAL A 153 -5.60 -3.96 -13.72
N LEU A 154 -5.04 -3.48 -12.60
CA LEU A 154 -5.68 -2.47 -11.78
C LEU A 154 -5.46 -1.07 -12.38
N THR A 155 -6.39 -0.16 -12.04
CA THR A 155 -6.32 1.29 -12.34
C THR A 155 -6.10 1.66 -13.81
N MET A 156 -6.35 0.74 -14.76
CA MET A 156 -6.27 1.02 -16.18
C MET A 156 -7.44 1.92 -16.64
N SER A 157 -7.11 3.10 -17.18
CA SER A 157 -8.11 3.93 -17.86
C SER A 157 -8.55 3.28 -19.18
N HIS A 158 -9.86 3.35 -19.43
CA HIS A 158 -10.46 2.97 -20.70
C HIS A 158 -9.86 3.78 -21.87
N ARG A 159 -9.56 3.05 -22.94
CA ARG A 159 -8.94 3.53 -24.17
C ARG A 159 -9.37 2.59 -25.31
N PRO A 160 -9.91 3.10 -26.44
CA PRO A 160 -10.33 2.26 -27.55
C PRO A 160 -9.24 1.30 -28.05
N GLU A 161 -7.99 1.77 -28.12
CA GLU A 161 -6.85 0.96 -28.56
C GLU A 161 -6.51 -0.20 -27.60
N ARG A 162 -6.99 -0.16 -26.35
CA ARG A 162 -6.76 -1.23 -25.37
C ARG A 162 -7.82 -2.32 -25.39
N GLU A 163 -8.99 -2.04 -25.95
CA GLU A 163 -10.07 -3.03 -26.11
C GLU A 163 -9.67 -4.21 -27.02
N GLU A 164 -8.62 -4.04 -27.83
CA GLU A 164 -8.09 -5.11 -28.67
C GLU A 164 -7.52 -6.29 -27.86
N PHE A 165 -7.11 -6.06 -26.60
CA PHE A 165 -6.44 -7.07 -25.79
C PHE A 165 -6.94 -7.16 -24.34
N VAL A 166 -7.76 -6.23 -23.86
CA VAL A 166 -8.44 -6.34 -22.56
C VAL A 166 -9.93 -6.05 -22.66
N ASN A 167 -10.70 -6.68 -21.77
CA ASN A 167 -12.07 -6.27 -21.49
C ASN A 167 -12.08 -5.38 -20.23
N PHE A 168 -12.80 -4.26 -20.29
CA PHE A 168 -12.95 -3.36 -19.15
C PHE A 168 -14.13 -3.77 -18.28
N THR A 169 -13.95 -3.63 -16.96
CA THR A 169 -15.04 -3.75 -15.99
C THR A 169 -15.93 -2.51 -16.02
N GLU A 170 -17.07 -2.60 -15.34
CA GLU A 170 -17.78 -1.38 -14.95
C GLU A 170 -16.89 -0.50 -14.05
N ILE A 171 -17.07 0.81 -14.15
CA ILE A 171 -16.27 1.78 -13.39
C ILE A 171 -16.58 1.61 -11.89
N TYR A 172 -15.65 1.00 -11.16
CA TYR A 172 -15.71 0.87 -9.71
C TYR A 172 -15.03 2.03 -8.96
N LEU A 173 -14.16 2.77 -9.65
CA LEU A 173 -13.36 3.87 -9.08
C LEU A 173 -13.36 5.07 -10.04
N PRO A 174 -14.32 6.00 -9.92
CA PRO A 174 -14.38 7.16 -10.80
C PRO A 174 -13.28 8.17 -10.47
N THR A 175 -12.48 8.54 -11.47
CA THR A 175 -11.38 9.50 -11.36
C THR A 175 -11.62 10.70 -12.28
N PRO A 176 -12.44 11.69 -11.85
CA PRO A 176 -12.71 12.86 -12.68
C PRO A 176 -11.44 13.67 -12.91
N LEU A 177 -11.20 14.07 -14.15
CA LEU A 177 -10.15 15.01 -14.48
C LEU A 177 -10.60 16.42 -14.04
N VAL A 178 -9.76 17.10 -13.28
CA VAL A 178 -10.03 18.46 -12.80
C VAL A 178 -8.87 19.38 -13.12
N ILE A 179 -9.18 20.64 -13.41
CA ILE A 179 -8.20 21.69 -13.63
C ILE A 179 -7.97 22.40 -12.30
N MET A 180 -6.70 22.58 -11.94
CA MET A 180 -6.31 23.27 -10.71
C MET A 180 -5.50 24.53 -11.05
N GLU A 181 -5.86 25.65 -10.42
CA GLU A 181 -5.10 26.89 -10.47
C GLU A 181 -4.56 27.26 -9.09
N GLN A 182 -3.58 28.18 -9.06
CA GLN A 182 -3.03 28.67 -7.81
C GLN A 182 -4.11 29.43 -7.01
N LYS A 183 -4.13 29.24 -5.69
CA LYS A 183 -5.03 29.98 -4.80
C LYS A 183 -4.91 31.49 -5.02
N GLY A 184 -6.04 32.16 -5.27
CA GLY A 184 -6.12 33.61 -5.47
C GLY A 184 -5.99 34.03 -6.94
N VAL A 185 -5.61 33.12 -7.83
CA VAL A 185 -5.80 33.28 -9.28
C VAL A 185 -7.24 32.86 -9.61
N THR A 186 -7.87 33.56 -10.55
CA THR A 186 -9.22 33.25 -11.06
C THR A 186 -9.24 33.40 -12.56
N ARG A 187 -8.39 32.62 -13.25
CA ARG A 187 -8.29 32.62 -14.72
C ARG A 187 -9.21 31.59 -15.34
N ILE A 188 -9.52 30.52 -14.62
CA ILE A 188 -10.24 29.36 -15.14
C ILE A 188 -11.64 29.33 -14.52
N ARG A 189 -12.66 29.60 -15.34
CA ARG A 189 -14.08 29.51 -14.97
C ARG A 189 -14.78 28.36 -15.68
N ASN A 190 -14.28 27.99 -16.85
CA ASN A 190 -14.73 26.85 -17.64
C ASN A 190 -13.52 26.15 -18.27
N GLU A 191 -13.76 24.99 -18.87
CA GLU A 191 -12.72 24.15 -19.45
C GLU A 191 -11.92 24.84 -20.56
N SER A 192 -12.60 25.56 -21.47
CA SER A 192 -11.94 26.23 -22.61
C SER A 192 -11.00 27.39 -22.22
N ASP A 193 -11.06 27.85 -20.97
CA ASP A 193 -10.18 28.92 -20.48
C ASP A 193 -8.70 28.47 -20.37
N ILE A 194 -8.41 27.18 -20.53
CA ILE A 194 -7.03 26.66 -20.57
C ILE A 194 -6.34 26.88 -21.91
N ASP A 195 -7.08 27.16 -22.98
CA ASP A 195 -6.53 27.38 -24.30
C ASP A 195 -5.56 28.57 -24.30
N GLY A 196 -4.36 28.38 -24.85
CA GLY A 196 -3.28 29.36 -24.84
C GLY A 196 -2.53 29.48 -23.51
N LEU A 197 -2.98 28.83 -22.44
CA LEU A 197 -2.24 28.79 -21.17
C LEU A 197 -1.17 27.69 -21.19
N THR A 198 -0.17 27.86 -20.32
CA THR A 198 0.74 26.77 -19.99
C THR A 198 0.08 25.83 -19.00
N VAL A 199 -0.14 24.57 -19.40
CA VAL A 199 -0.79 23.55 -18.58
C VAL A 199 0.21 22.46 -18.25
N ALA A 200 0.44 22.21 -16.96
CA ALA A 200 1.28 21.12 -16.50
C ALA A 200 0.53 19.79 -16.64
N LEU A 201 1.11 18.83 -17.36
CA LEU A 201 0.52 17.53 -17.67
C LEU A 201 1.53 16.42 -17.36
N VAL A 202 1.06 15.25 -16.91
CA VAL A 202 1.95 14.12 -16.60
C VAL A 202 2.22 13.32 -17.87
N GLU A 203 3.48 12.99 -18.12
CA GLU A 203 3.86 12.15 -19.26
C GLU A 203 3.16 10.78 -19.19
N GLU A 204 2.77 10.25 -20.36
CA GLU A 204 2.18 8.91 -20.54
C GLU A 204 0.79 8.70 -19.91
N TYR A 205 0.22 9.71 -19.24
CA TYR A 205 -1.13 9.64 -18.71
C TYR A 205 -2.16 9.72 -19.83
N SER A 206 -3.20 8.90 -19.70
CA SER A 206 -4.35 8.89 -20.60
C SER A 206 -5.01 10.28 -20.65
N SER A 207 -5.14 10.95 -19.51
CA SER A 207 -5.67 12.31 -19.41
C SER A 207 -4.85 13.33 -20.22
N THR A 208 -3.53 13.18 -20.29
CA THR A 208 -2.67 14.08 -21.08
C THR A 208 -2.97 13.97 -22.56
N ALA A 209 -3.08 12.75 -23.09
CA ALA A 209 -3.46 12.54 -24.49
C ALA A 209 -4.83 13.16 -24.80
N ARG A 210 -5.79 12.97 -23.88
CA ARG A 210 -7.14 13.51 -24.03
C ARG A 210 -7.15 15.04 -24.04
N VAL A 211 -6.45 15.69 -23.09
CA VAL A 211 -6.35 17.16 -23.02
C VAL A 211 -5.71 17.74 -24.29
N LEU A 212 -4.68 17.11 -24.84
CA LEU A 212 -4.02 17.60 -26.06
C LEU A 212 -4.88 17.43 -27.32
N GLU A 213 -5.76 16.42 -27.34
CA GLU A 213 -6.73 16.20 -28.42
C GLU A 213 -7.89 17.20 -28.33
N GLU A 214 -8.45 17.39 -27.14
CA GLU A 214 -9.61 18.27 -26.89
C GLU A 214 -9.22 19.75 -26.89
N HIS A 215 -8.00 20.09 -26.48
CA HIS A 215 -7.48 21.46 -26.33
C HIS A 215 -6.13 21.67 -27.05
N PRO A 216 -6.10 21.68 -28.39
CA PRO A 216 -4.86 21.77 -29.16
C PRO A 216 -4.14 23.12 -29.02
N ALA A 217 -4.81 24.14 -28.48
CA ALA A 217 -4.24 25.48 -28.24
C ALA A 217 -3.49 25.59 -26.90
N VAL A 218 -3.52 24.57 -26.05
CA VAL A 218 -2.75 24.52 -24.80
C VAL A 218 -1.25 24.48 -25.10
N ASN A 219 -0.46 25.16 -24.27
CA ASN A 219 1.00 25.04 -24.25
C ASN A 219 1.41 24.01 -23.20
N PRO A 220 1.68 22.73 -23.54
CA PRO A 220 1.91 21.70 -22.54
C PRO A 220 3.27 21.86 -21.85
N LEU A 221 3.27 21.75 -20.53
CA LEU A 221 4.45 21.52 -19.71
C LEU A 221 4.42 20.08 -19.21
N LEU A 222 5.15 19.18 -19.89
CA LEU A 222 5.18 17.76 -19.54
C LEU A 222 6.06 17.50 -18.31
N CYS A 223 5.50 16.83 -17.31
CA CYS A 223 6.19 16.37 -16.12
C CYS A 223 6.42 14.86 -16.18
N GLY A 224 7.68 14.43 -16.09
CA GLY A 224 8.01 13.01 -16.01
C GLY A 224 7.54 12.34 -14.71
N ARG A 225 7.23 11.05 -14.79
CA ARG A 225 6.92 10.18 -13.64
C ARG A 225 8.21 9.86 -12.88
N LYS A 226 8.60 10.65 -11.87
CA LYS A 226 9.76 10.30 -11.04
C LYS A 226 9.38 9.26 -9.97
N ASN A 227 10.16 8.18 -9.93
CA ASN A 227 10.02 6.97 -9.11
C ASN A 227 10.23 7.17 -7.59
N ARG A 228 9.94 8.35 -7.03
CA ARG A 228 10.03 8.62 -5.59
C ARG A 228 8.80 9.38 -5.16
N TYR A 229 8.14 8.85 -4.12
CA TYR A 229 6.88 9.20 -3.44
C TYR A 229 6.50 10.68 -3.24
N HIS A 230 7.28 11.64 -3.72
CA HIS A 230 7.05 13.06 -3.54
C HIS A 230 7.59 13.78 -4.76
N GLN A 231 6.76 14.07 -5.77
CA GLN A 231 6.60 15.40 -6.40
C GLN A 231 5.50 15.29 -7.47
N PRO A 232 4.25 15.66 -7.18
CA PRO A 232 3.32 16.03 -8.27
C PRO A 232 3.91 17.18 -9.08
N CYS A 233 3.44 17.41 -10.31
CA CYS A 233 3.73 18.63 -11.10
C CYS A 233 3.58 19.93 -10.28
N CYS A 234 2.80 19.89 -9.18
CA CYS A 234 2.62 20.97 -8.22
C CYS A 234 3.78 21.19 -7.23
N SER A 235 4.95 20.56 -7.38
CA SER A 235 6.08 20.90 -6.53
C SER A 235 6.65 22.28 -6.87
N LEU A 236 6.87 23.11 -5.84
CA LEU A 236 7.32 24.50 -5.96
C LEU A 236 8.58 24.72 -6.83
N SER A 237 9.38 23.69 -7.09
CA SER A 237 10.66 23.81 -7.80
C SER A 237 10.53 23.91 -9.32
N LEU A 238 9.39 23.50 -9.91
CA LEU A 238 9.12 23.65 -11.35
C LEU A 238 8.59 25.05 -11.70
N TRP A 239 7.97 25.75 -10.73
CA TRP A 239 7.32 27.05 -10.93
C TRP A 239 8.29 28.24 -10.93
N ASN A 240 9.50 28.09 -10.39
CA ASN A 240 10.53 29.14 -10.41
C ASN A 240 11.32 29.23 -11.73
N ARG A 241 10.84 28.56 -12.79
CA ARG A 241 11.51 28.54 -14.10
C ARG A 241 10.67 29.12 -15.25
N ALA A 242 9.59 29.84 -14.94
CA ALA A 242 8.83 30.64 -15.90
C ALA A 242 9.00 32.15 -15.60
#